data_AF-A0A2E7HFM5-F1
#
_entry.id   AF-A0A2E7HFM5-F1
#
_cell.length_a   1.000
_cell.length_b   1.000
_cell.length_c   1.000
_cell.angle_alpha   90.00
_cell.angle_beta   90.00
_cell.angle_gamma   90.00
#
_symmetry.space_group_name_H-M   'P 1'
#
loop_
_entity.id
_entity.type
_entity.pdbx_description
1 polymer ?
#
loop_
_entity_poly.entity_id
_entity_poly.type
_entity_poly.pdbx_seq_one_letter_code
_entity_poly.pdbx_strand_id
1 'polypeptide(L)'
;MASAADLAAAMKTIFQNNPNLSIGTVAALTNAAIEENPAAAADFAGAATEARPDDALQITRATVQVAPIQTAAIAAAAADEGVIVDDGDVADEVSNQTDLHEDAILEEAAVASIEDDAVVTDIADVDDEGNFDDENPSQDSSST
;
A
#
# COMPACT_ATOMS: atom_id res chain seq x y z
N MET A 1 -4.47 14.52 -13.15
CA MET A 1 -4.12 14.64 -11.72
C MET A 1 -2.61 14.70 -11.64
N ALA A 2 -2.04 15.44 -10.69
CA ALA A 2 -0.59 15.44 -10.46
C ALA A 2 -0.17 14.06 -9.97
N SER A 3 0.98 13.56 -10.41
CA SER A 3 1.54 12.30 -9.91
C SER A 3 2.16 12.48 -8.52
N ALA A 4 2.42 11.38 -7.83
CA ALA A 4 3.13 11.43 -6.55
C ALA A 4 4.52 12.09 -6.68
N ALA A 5 5.21 11.83 -7.80
CA ALA A 5 6.48 12.46 -8.12
C ALA A 5 6.35 13.98 -8.32
N ASP A 6 5.27 14.46 -8.97
CA ASP A 6 5.02 15.90 -9.11
C ASP A 6 4.76 16.55 -7.75
N LEU A 7 4.03 15.87 -6.86
CA LEU A 7 3.78 16.34 -5.51
C LEU A 7 5.07 16.38 -4.68
N ALA A 8 5.91 15.34 -4.72
CA ALA A 8 7.21 15.31 -4.06
C ALA A 8 8.12 16.44 -4.54
N ALA A 9 8.18 16.67 -5.86
CA ALA A 9 8.94 17.77 -6.45
C ALA A 9 8.41 19.15 -6.02
N ALA A 10 7.09 19.31 -5.92
CA ALA A 10 6.47 20.53 -5.43
C ALA A 10 6.81 20.78 -3.94
N MET A 11 6.74 19.74 -3.10
CA MET A 11 7.09 19.81 -1.68
C MET A 11 8.55 20.21 -1.48
N LYS A 12 9.47 19.56 -2.18
CA LYS A 12 10.89 19.94 -2.20
C LYS A 12 11.07 21.42 -2.53
N THR A 13 10.43 21.88 -3.59
CA THR A 13 10.48 23.29 -4.01
C THR A 13 9.94 24.23 -2.93
N ILE A 14 8.84 23.87 -2.26
CA ILE A 14 8.26 24.64 -1.16
C ILE A 14 9.25 24.72 0.01
N PHE A 15 9.83 23.60 0.43
CA PHE A 15 10.74 23.55 1.58
C PHE A 15 12.05 24.31 1.31
N GLN A 16 12.61 24.20 0.10
CA GLN A 16 13.80 24.95 -0.31
C GLN A 16 13.55 26.46 -0.35
N ASN A 17 12.38 26.89 -0.84
CA ASN A 17 12.02 28.31 -0.90
C ASN A 17 11.61 28.90 0.46
N ASN A 18 11.34 28.07 1.45
CA ASN A 18 10.91 28.49 2.78
C ASN A 18 11.84 27.92 3.87
N PRO A 19 13.10 28.37 3.93
CA PRO A 19 14.08 27.87 4.91
C PRO A 19 13.69 28.19 6.37
N ASN A 20 12.79 29.14 6.59
CA ASN A 20 12.30 29.49 7.93
C ASN A 20 11.14 28.60 8.42
N LEU A 21 10.69 27.62 7.62
CA LEU A 21 9.73 26.63 8.13
C LEU A 21 10.35 25.87 9.28
N SER A 22 9.57 25.69 10.33
CA SER A 22 9.98 24.84 11.45
C SER A 22 10.09 23.40 10.98
N ILE A 23 11.02 22.67 11.57
CA ILE A 23 11.19 21.25 11.27
C ILE A 23 9.89 20.45 11.48
N GLY A 24 9.12 20.78 12.53
CA GLY A 24 7.83 20.17 12.79
C GLY A 24 6.80 20.43 11.68
N THR A 25 6.85 21.60 11.03
CA THR A 25 5.99 21.89 9.88
C THR A 25 6.39 21.09 8.65
N VAL A 26 7.70 20.95 8.38
CA VAL A 26 8.19 20.13 7.27
C VAL A 26 7.81 18.67 7.47
N ALA A 27 8.05 18.13 8.67
CA ALA A 27 7.66 16.77 9.03
C ALA A 27 6.14 16.55 8.92
N ALA A 28 5.32 17.47 9.44
CA ALA A 28 3.86 17.35 9.36
C ALA A 28 3.33 17.37 7.92
N LEU A 29 3.88 18.23 7.06
CA LEU A 29 3.49 18.27 5.64
C LEU A 29 3.95 17.01 4.89
N THR A 30 5.13 16.49 5.23
CA THR A 30 5.64 15.23 4.69
C THR A 30 4.74 14.07 5.10
N ASN A 31 4.38 13.98 6.38
CA ASN A 31 3.48 12.96 6.91
C ASN A 31 2.09 13.04 6.28
N ALA A 32 1.53 14.25 6.11
CA ALA A 32 0.23 14.40 5.45
C ALA A 32 0.25 13.92 3.98
N ALA A 33 1.35 14.13 3.26
CA ALA A 33 1.50 13.61 1.90
C ALA A 33 1.62 12.08 1.89
N ILE A 34 2.33 11.51 2.87
CA ILE A 34 2.45 10.07 3.06
C ILE A 34 1.11 9.43 3.41
N GLU A 35 0.32 10.03 4.30
CA GLU A 35 -1.01 9.53 4.66
C GLU A 35 -1.96 9.51 3.45
N GLU A 36 -1.89 10.54 2.59
CA GLU A 36 -2.70 10.62 1.37
C GLU A 36 -2.24 9.61 0.30
N ASN A 37 -0.94 9.35 0.20
CA ASN A 37 -0.39 8.39 -0.75
C ASN A 37 0.77 7.60 -0.14
N PRO A 38 0.44 6.54 0.63
CA PRO A 38 1.46 5.77 1.33
C PRO A 38 2.46 5.20 0.35
N ALA A 39 2.06 4.64 -0.79
CA ALA A 39 2.98 4.01 -1.74
C ALA A 39 4.14 4.90 -2.25
N ALA A 40 4.06 6.22 -2.05
CA ALA A 40 5.10 7.18 -2.40
C ALA A 40 5.88 7.72 -1.19
N ALA A 41 5.86 7.03 -0.04
CA ALA A 41 6.43 7.58 1.18
C ALA A 41 7.94 7.84 1.10
N ALA A 42 8.67 6.97 0.41
CA ALA A 42 10.10 7.16 0.15
C ALA A 42 10.36 8.42 -0.69
N ASP A 43 9.53 8.68 -1.70
CA ASP A 43 9.66 9.86 -2.56
C ASP A 43 9.41 11.15 -1.77
N PHE A 44 8.38 11.18 -0.92
CA PHE A 44 8.08 12.34 -0.09
C PHE A 44 9.13 12.59 0.98
N ALA A 45 9.58 11.53 1.67
CA ALA A 45 10.64 11.63 2.66
C ALA A 45 11.96 12.09 2.01
N GLY A 46 12.36 11.47 0.89
CA GLY A 46 13.55 11.85 0.13
C GLY A 46 13.51 13.30 -0.34
N ALA A 47 12.38 13.75 -0.88
CA ALA A 47 12.18 15.14 -1.27
C ALA A 47 12.31 16.12 -0.10
N ALA A 48 11.83 15.75 1.09
CA ALA A 48 11.93 16.56 2.29
C ALA A 48 13.36 16.60 2.84
N THR A 49 14.06 15.46 2.89
CA THR A 49 15.45 15.37 3.37
C THR A 49 16.42 16.07 2.43
N GLU A 50 16.23 15.97 1.11
CA GLU A 50 17.05 16.69 0.14
C GLU A 50 16.84 18.21 0.23
N ALA A 51 15.61 18.66 0.50
CA ALA A 51 15.33 20.07 0.72
C ALA A 51 15.88 20.61 2.05
N ARG A 52 16.00 19.75 3.06
CA ARG A 52 16.36 20.10 4.44
C ARG A 52 17.41 19.12 5.00
N PRO A 53 18.64 19.12 4.46
CA PRO A 53 19.65 18.14 4.82
C PRO A 53 20.05 18.22 6.30
N ASP A 54 20.07 19.42 6.89
CA ASP A 54 20.41 19.62 8.31
C ASP A 54 19.35 19.03 9.27
N ASP A 55 18.12 18.85 8.78
CA ASP A 55 16.96 18.38 9.53
C ASP A 55 16.60 16.92 9.19
N ALA A 56 17.33 16.31 8.26
CA ALA A 56 16.91 15.11 7.56
C ALA A 56 16.68 13.92 8.51
N LEU A 57 17.54 13.72 9.51
CA LEU A 57 17.37 12.66 10.52
C LEU A 57 16.02 12.77 11.26
N GLN A 58 15.64 13.98 11.68
CA GLN A 58 14.40 14.21 12.41
C GLN A 58 13.17 14.06 11.51
N ILE A 59 13.28 14.49 10.24
CA ILE A 59 12.24 14.25 9.23
C ILE A 59 12.05 12.75 9.02
N THR A 60 13.13 12.01 8.77
CA THR A 60 13.12 10.56 8.58
C THR A 60 12.44 9.86 9.76
N ARG A 61 12.85 10.16 11.01
CA ARG A 61 12.20 9.59 12.20
C ARG A 61 10.70 9.88 12.26
N ALA A 62 10.30 11.12 12.03
CA ALA A 62 8.89 11.51 12.05
C ALA A 62 8.06 10.82 10.95
N THR A 63 8.64 10.59 9.77
CA THR A 63 7.97 9.89 8.66
C THR A 63 7.86 8.39 8.87
N VAL A 64 8.87 7.76 9.47
CA VAL A 64 8.85 6.34 9.81
C VAL A 64 7.75 6.02 10.84
N GLN A 65 7.53 6.90 11.82
CA GLN A 65 6.44 6.74 12.79
C GLN A 65 5.04 6.74 12.15
N VAL A 66 4.88 7.37 10.99
CA VAL A 66 3.59 7.46 10.28
C VAL A 66 3.44 6.35 9.24
N ALA A 67 4.53 5.93 8.60
CA ALA A 67 4.53 4.84 7.63
C ALA A 67 5.50 3.71 8.04
N PRO A 68 5.21 2.99 9.14
CA PRO A 68 6.11 1.96 9.68
C PRO A 68 6.38 0.82 8.69
N ILE A 69 5.41 0.49 7.83
CA ILE A 69 5.56 -0.55 6.79
C ILE A 69 6.60 -0.15 5.74
N GLN A 70 6.82 1.15 5.54
CA GLN A 70 7.75 1.68 4.53
C GLN A 70 9.07 2.15 5.11
N THR A 71 9.35 1.83 6.37
CA THR A 71 10.58 2.21 7.08
C THR A 71 11.83 1.97 6.25
N ALA A 72 11.97 0.77 5.67
CA ALA A 72 13.15 0.41 4.87
C ALA A 72 13.31 1.29 3.63
N ALA A 73 12.20 1.64 2.96
CA ALA A 73 12.22 2.48 1.76
C ALA A 73 12.51 3.95 2.11
N ILE A 74 11.94 4.46 3.20
CA ILE A 74 12.19 5.81 3.73
C ILE A 74 13.65 5.95 4.19
N ALA A 75 14.17 4.97 4.92
CA ALA A 75 15.55 4.96 5.38
C ALA A 75 16.55 4.88 4.22
N ALA A 76 16.27 4.07 3.19
CA ALA A 76 17.10 4.01 1.98
C ALA A 76 17.12 5.36 1.24
N ALA A 77 15.96 6.01 1.06
CA ALA A 77 15.89 7.33 0.44
C ALA A 77 16.68 8.39 1.24
N ALA A 78 16.62 8.36 2.57
CA ALA A 78 17.43 9.24 3.41
C ALA A 78 18.95 8.93 3.29
N ALA A 79 19.32 7.66 3.23
CA ALA A 79 20.71 7.24 3.07
C ALA A 79 21.31 7.66 1.71
N ASP A 80 20.52 7.63 0.63
CA ASP A 80 20.92 8.12 -0.69
C ASP A 80 21.24 9.63 -0.65
N GLU A 81 20.58 10.39 0.23
CA GLU A 81 20.87 11.81 0.49
C GLU A 81 22.02 12.03 1.48
N GLY A 82 22.73 10.97 1.88
CA GLY A 82 23.88 11.04 2.79
C GLY A 82 23.53 11.09 4.27
N VAL A 83 22.27 10.84 4.63
CA VAL A 83 21.84 10.74 6.03
C VAL A 83 22.27 9.37 6.57
N ILE A 84 23.22 9.37 7.50
CA ILE A 84 23.56 8.14 8.23
C ILE A 84 22.50 7.95 9.31
N VAL A 85 21.48 7.18 8.96
CA VAL A 85 20.49 6.68 9.90
C VAL A 85 21.09 5.42 10.53
N ASP A 86 21.43 5.47 11.82
CA ASP A 86 21.83 4.24 12.53
C ASP A 86 20.60 3.34 12.64
N ASP A 87 20.69 2.12 12.12
CA ASP A 87 19.58 1.16 12.03
C ASP A 87 18.97 0.89 13.42
N GLY A 88 19.79 0.99 14.49
CA GLY A 88 19.34 0.85 15.88
C GLY A 88 18.43 1.97 16.38
N ASP A 89 18.65 3.21 15.94
CA ASP A 89 17.85 4.37 16.37
C ASP A 89 16.44 4.36 15.76
N VAL A 90 16.26 3.73 14.60
CA VAL A 90 14.96 3.62 13.92
C VAL A 90 14.28 2.30 14.23
N ALA A 91 15.02 1.20 14.36
CA ALA A 91 14.47 -0.10 14.76
C ALA A 91 13.86 -0.07 16.17
N ASP A 92 14.47 0.62 17.14
CA ASP A 92 13.90 0.75 18.50
C ASP A 92 12.60 1.57 18.49
N GLU A 93 12.50 2.58 17.62
CA GLU A 93 11.30 3.43 17.46
C GLU A 93 10.15 2.65 16.80
N VAL A 94 10.43 1.86 15.76
CA VAL A 94 9.44 1.01 15.07
C VAL A 94 9.03 -0.18 15.94
N SER A 95 9.96 -0.81 16.65
CA SER A 95 9.67 -1.96 17.51
C SER A 95 8.73 -1.59 18.66
N ASN A 96 8.83 -0.37 19.18
CA ASN A 96 7.95 0.14 20.23
C ASN A 96 6.54 0.50 19.70
N GLN A 97 6.36 0.61 18.38
CA GLN A 97 5.05 0.81 17.74
C GLN A 97 4.44 -0.48 17.21
N THR A 98 5.21 -1.50 16.82
CA THR A 98 4.66 -2.80 16.40
C THR A 98 3.96 -3.55 17.54
N ASP A 99 4.43 -3.42 18.78
CA ASP A 99 3.75 -3.99 19.96
C ASP A 99 2.38 -3.35 20.24
N LEU A 100 2.09 -2.18 19.66
CA LEU A 100 0.80 -1.50 19.75
C LEU A 100 -0.13 -1.78 18.54
N HIS A 101 0.36 -2.47 17.51
CA HIS A 101 -0.38 -2.76 16.29
C HIS A 101 -0.75 -4.25 16.11
N GLU A 102 -0.40 -5.15 17.05
CA GLU A 102 -0.87 -6.54 16.97
C GLU A 102 -2.40 -6.67 17.03
N ASP A 103 -3.12 -5.66 17.54
CA ASP A 103 -4.58 -5.59 17.49
C ASP A 103 -5.16 -4.84 16.27
N ALA A 104 -4.32 -4.18 15.45
CA ALA A 104 -4.78 -3.31 14.34
C ALA A 104 -4.58 -3.92 12.94
N ILE A 105 -3.79 -4.99 12.78
CA ILE A 105 -3.47 -5.60 11.48
C ILE A 105 -4.47 -6.72 11.11
N LEU A 106 -5.77 -6.49 11.28
CA LEU A 106 -6.80 -7.42 10.78
C LEU A 106 -7.90 -6.76 9.92
N GLU A 107 -7.80 -5.48 9.57
CA GLU A 107 -8.89 -4.81 8.84
C GLU A 107 -8.47 -3.89 7.68
N GLU A 108 -7.31 -4.11 7.05
CA GLU A 108 -6.96 -3.37 5.82
C GLU A 108 -6.24 -4.24 4.76
N ALA A 109 -6.86 -5.38 4.43
CA ALA A 109 -6.54 -6.15 3.22
C ALA A 109 -7.78 -6.44 2.35
N ALA A 110 -8.87 -5.68 2.54
CA ALA A 110 -10.17 -5.96 1.92
C ALA A 110 -10.70 -4.84 1.00
N VAL A 111 -9.84 -4.10 0.30
CA VAL A 111 -10.31 -3.08 -0.65
C VAL A 111 -9.60 -3.18 -2.00
N ALA A 112 -9.86 -4.26 -2.74
CA ALA A 112 -9.79 -4.27 -4.21
C ALA A 112 -10.41 -5.57 -4.78
N SER A 113 -11.75 -5.67 -4.80
CA SER A 113 -12.51 -6.39 -5.87
C SER A 113 -14.02 -6.48 -5.54
N ILE A 114 -14.69 -5.34 -5.41
CA ILE A 114 -16.14 -5.18 -5.60
C ILE A 114 -16.20 -3.84 -6.33
N GLU A 115 -16.54 -3.72 -7.61
CA GLU A 115 -17.84 -4.02 -8.25
C GLU A 115 -17.63 -4.21 -9.77
N ASP A 116 -18.17 -5.29 -10.35
CA ASP A 116 -19.02 -5.10 -11.53
C ASP A 116 -20.06 -6.22 -11.65
N ASP A 117 -21.31 -5.76 -11.66
CA ASP A 117 -22.54 -6.37 -12.15
C ASP A 117 -23.12 -7.63 -11.49
N ALA A 118 -24.04 -7.37 -10.57
CA ALA A 118 -25.13 -8.27 -10.28
C ALA A 118 -26.13 -8.28 -11.46
N VAL A 119 -26.15 -9.36 -12.23
CA VAL A 119 -27.39 -9.83 -12.88
C VAL A 119 -27.59 -11.29 -12.51
N VAL A 120 -28.39 -11.51 -11.48
CA VAL A 120 -29.09 -12.78 -11.29
C VAL A 120 -30.15 -12.87 -12.37
N THR A 121 -30.00 -13.83 -13.27
CA THR A 121 -31.14 -14.48 -13.91
C THR A 121 -30.90 -15.97 -13.90
N ASP A 122 -31.66 -16.66 -13.05
CA ASP A 122 -32.04 -18.06 -13.23
C ASP A 122 -32.35 -18.32 -14.72
N ILE A 123 -31.52 -19.13 -15.37
CA ILE A 123 -31.95 -19.91 -16.53
C ILE A 123 -31.43 -21.33 -16.29
N ALA A 124 -32.25 -22.10 -15.59
CA ALA A 124 -32.30 -23.53 -15.82
C ALA A 124 -32.77 -23.72 -17.26
N ASP A 125 -31.83 -23.94 -18.18
CA ASP A 125 -32.04 -24.58 -19.49
C ASP A 125 -30.66 -24.92 -20.05
N VAL A 126 -30.18 -26.13 -19.74
CA VAL A 126 -29.24 -26.84 -20.60
C VAL A 126 -29.93 -28.14 -20.97
N ASP A 127 -30.85 -28.02 -21.92
CA ASP A 127 -31.21 -29.12 -22.79
C ASP A 127 -30.04 -29.40 -23.74
N ASP A 128 -29.77 -30.70 -23.91
CA ASP A 128 -29.28 -31.37 -25.11
C ASP A 128 -27.81 -31.16 -25.53
N GLU A 129 -26.97 -32.19 -25.37
CA GLU A 129 -26.81 -33.22 -26.42
C GLU A 129 -25.79 -34.30 -26.02
N GLY A 130 -26.23 -35.57 -26.06
CA GLY A 130 -25.43 -36.68 -26.59
C GLY A 130 -24.50 -37.45 -25.63
N ASN A 131 -25.03 -38.45 -24.93
CA ASN A 131 -24.46 -39.81 -24.96
C ASN A 131 -25.49 -40.86 -24.47
N PHE A 132 -26.41 -41.26 -25.34
CA PHE A 132 -27.20 -42.47 -25.15
C PHE A 132 -26.48 -43.63 -25.84
N ASP A 133 -25.62 -44.34 -25.10
CA ASP A 133 -25.24 -45.70 -25.48
C ASP A 133 -26.41 -46.63 -25.13
N ASP A 134 -27.19 -46.91 -26.17
CA ASP A 134 -28.33 -47.80 -26.23
C ASP A 134 -27.85 -49.27 -26.16
N GLU A 135 -27.51 -49.78 -24.97
CA GLU A 135 -27.43 -51.22 -24.74
C GLU A 135 -28.79 -51.77 -24.29
N ASN A 136 -29.56 -52.08 -25.32
CA ASN A 136 -30.70 -52.98 -25.40
C ASN A 136 -30.47 -54.34 -24.70
N PRO A 137 -31.31 -54.74 -23.72
CA PRO A 137 -31.73 -56.13 -23.61
C PRO A 137 -33.19 -56.25 -24.04
N SER A 138 -33.35 -56.71 -25.28
CA SER A 138 -34.62 -57.13 -25.86
C SER A 138 -35.29 -58.13 -24.93
N GLN A 139 -36.46 -57.75 -24.44
CA GLN A 139 -37.42 -58.67 -23.86
C GLN A 139 -37.85 -59.64 -24.96
N ASP A 140 -37.42 -60.89 -24.87
CA ASP A 140 -38.08 -61.97 -25.61
C ASP A 140 -39.28 -62.47 -24.80
N SER A 141 -40.31 -62.81 -25.56
CA SER A 141 -41.69 -62.96 -25.17
C SER A 141 -42.05 -64.41 -24.88
N SER A 142 -43.05 -64.58 -24.01
CA SER A 142 -44.07 -65.64 -24.04
C SER A 142 -43.68 -67.13 -23.92
N SER A 143 -44.27 -67.73 -22.88
CA SER A 143 -45.12 -68.94 -22.92
C SER A 143 -44.62 -70.21 -23.63
N THR A 144 -44.37 -71.25 -22.83
CA THR A 144 -45.07 -72.54 -22.98
C THR A 144 -45.21 -73.22 -21.63
#